data_AF-A0A7W7IL35-F1
#
_entry.id   AF-A0A7W7IL35-F1
#
_cell.length_a   1.000
_cell.length_b   1.000
_cell.length_c   1.000
_cell.angle_alpha   90.00
_cell.angle_beta   90.00
_cell.angle_gamma   90.00
#
_symmetry.space_group_name_H-M   'P 1'
#
loop_
_entity.id
_entity.type
_entity.pdbx_description
1 polymer ?
#
loop_
_entity_poly.entity_id
_entity_poly.type
_entity_poly.pdbx_seq_one_letter_code
_entity_poly.pdbx_strand_id
1 'polypeptide(L)'
;MLAATLAAMTLAVPVGAARAAVTDAFYDRAFMLAAHQKCDLFEPQLIAALDAAALQARNAALRAGTPAADLSAAAARARSRASRTSCDDSDLSRVRTRVEAGFSGWSRAARMSFPGDRSAWRGDRYESKAIGWRLVQDSATGGSPVRFGLAGTGPKATTPVAVVSFVGRPRPYSARLVMRDRDQAPRVWLTGGGLPPESVRRSFFAAAAQAAEPSLLPEGARQGETWTFSTEAAEALAQLDPRESFVIQFLFRDDSVAEARFEAGDFAAGRAFLAMGAI
;
A
#
# COMPACT_ATOMS: atom_id res chain seq x y z
N MET A 1 -31.40 -5.89 -46.38
CA MET A 1 -30.27 -5.93 -45.42
C MET A 1 -29.89 -4.49 -45.10
N LEU A 2 -30.33 -3.96 -43.94
CA LEU A 2 -29.87 -2.67 -43.42
C LEU A 2 -28.85 -2.96 -42.30
N ALA A 3 -27.64 -2.43 -42.43
CA ALA A 3 -26.63 -2.43 -41.38
C ALA A 3 -26.86 -1.20 -40.47
N ALA A 4 -27.14 -1.44 -39.20
CA ALA A 4 -27.21 -0.40 -38.17
C ALA A 4 -25.82 -0.21 -37.56
N THR A 5 -25.20 0.93 -37.83
CA THR A 5 -23.99 1.42 -37.15
C THR A 5 -24.36 1.91 -35.75
N LEU A 6 -23.93 1.19 -34.71
CA LEU A 6 -23.91 1.71 -33.33
C LEU A 6 -22.74 2.69 -33.18
N ALA A 7 -23.06 3.97 -32.99
CA ALA A 7 -22.10 4.97 -32.53
C ALA A 7 -21.91 4.80 -31.01
N ALA A 8 -20.71 4.40 -30.59
CA ALA A 8 -20.33 4.39 -29.18
C ALA A 8 -20.09 5.84 -28.71
N MET A 9 -21.07 6.41 -28.00
CA MET A 9 -20.87 7.65 -27.23
C MET A 9 -20.01 7.32 -26.00
N THR A 10 -18.72 7.66 -26.06
CA THR A 10 -17.86 7.72 -24.88
C THR A 10 -18.20 9.01 -24.11
N LEU A 11 -18.93 8.87 -23.00
CA LEU A 11 -19.11 9.97 -22.04
C LEU A 11 -17.74 10.28 -21.42
N ALA A 12 -17.10 11.34 -21.91
CA ALA A 12 -15.94 11.93 -21.27
C ALA A 12 -16.38 12.56 -19.95
N VAL A 13 -16.24 11.81 -18.85
CA VAL A 13 -16.41 12.39 -17.51
C VAL A 13 -15.32 13.45 -17.34
N PRO A 14 -15.66 14.72 -17.06
CA PRO A 14 -14.65 15.74 -16.87
C PRO A 14 -13.75 15.34 -15.70
N VAL A 15 -12.43 15.39 -15.90
CA VAL A 15 -11.40 14.99 -14.92
C VAL A 15 -11.63 15.67 -13.56
N GLY A 16 -12.18 16.89 -13.54
CA GLY A 16 -12.56 17.60 -12.32
C GLY A 16 -13.69 16.94 -11.52
N ALA A 17 -14.71 16.37 -12.17
CA ALA A 17 -15.81 15.67 -11.48
C ALA A 17 -15.34 14.34 -10.87
N ALA A 18 -14.48 13.60 -11.57
CA ALA A 18 -13.87 12.38 -11.04
C ALA A 18 -13.00 12.69 -9.79
N ARG A 19 -12.24 13.78 -9.83
CA ARG A 19 -11.41 14.23 -8.70
C ARG A 19 -12.24 14.65 -7.48
N ALA A 20 -13.33 15.39 -7.70
CA ALA A 20 -14.25 15.79 -6.63
C ALA A 20 -14.86 14.55 -5.96
N ALA A 21 -15.38 13.60 -6.74
CA ALA A 21 -15.97 12.36 -6.23
C ALA A 21 -14.99 11.53 -5.39
N VAL A 22 -13.71 11.41 -5.79
CA VAL A 22 -12.70 10.68 -5.00
C VAL A 22 -12.35 11.42 -3.71
N THR A 23 -12.30 12.76 -3.75
CA THR A 23 -12.05 13.60 -2.56
C THR A 23 -13.20 13.54 -1.56
N ASP A 24 -14.44 13.56 -2.04
CA ASP A 24 -15.65 13.40 -1.23
C ASP A 24 -15.68 12.01 -0.58
N ALA A 25 -15.36 10.96 -1.35
CA ALA A 25 -15.29 9.61 -0.83
C ALA A 25 -14.17 9.45 0.22
N PHE A 26 -13.07 10.21 0.14
CA PHE A 26 -12.06 10.25 1.20
C PHE A 26 -12.58 11.00 2.44
N TYR A 27 -13.23 12.15 2.25
CA TYR A 27 -13.83 12.93 3.34
C TYR A 27 -14.85 12.11 4.13
N ASP A 28 -15.77 11.43 3.47
CA ASP A 28 -16.83 10.63 4.11
C ASP A 28 -16.24 9.51 4.97
N ARG A 29 -15.22 8.82 4.46
CA ARG A 29 -14.54 7.75 5.20
C ARG A 29 -13.76 8.30 6.40
N ALA A 30 -13.07 9.43 6.23
CA ALA A 30 -12.38 10.10 7.32
C ALA A 30 -13.35 10.60 8.41
N PHE A 31 -14.55 11.04 8.01
CA PHE A 31 -15.60 11.44 8.93
C PHE A 31 -16.09 10.24 9.74
N MET A 32 -16.39 9.11 9.08
CA MET A 32 -16.89 7.90 9.75
C MET A 32 -15.85 7.27 10.69
N LEU A 33 -14.56 7.31 10.35
CA LEU A 33 -13.47 6.89 11.23
C LEU A 33 -13.39 7.78 12.48
N ALA A 34 -13.45 9.10 12.31
CA ALA A 34 -13.42 10.04 13.43
C ALA A 34 -14.69 9.93 14.31
N ALA A 35 -15.85 9.70 13.70
CA ALA A 35 -17.10 9.50 14.41
C ALA A 35 -17.07 8.18 15.22
N HIS A 36 -16.51 7.11 14.66
CA HIS A 36 -16.28 5.87 15.39
C HIS A 36 -15.36 6.09 16.60
N GLN A 37 -14.21 6.77 16.42
CA GLN A 37 -13.29 7.03 17.53
C GLN A 37 -13.97 7.74 18.72
N LYS A 38 -14.97 8.59 18.42
CA LYS A 38 -15.74 9.30 19.44
C LYS A 38 -16.88 8.46 20.05
N CYS A 39 -17.60 7.72 19.22
CA CYS A 39 -18.91 7.15 19.57
C CYS A 39 -18.96 5.61 19.55
N ASP A 40 -17.83 4.94 19.30
CA ASP A 40 -17.69 3.47 19.23
C ASP A 40 -18.72 2.80 18.31
N LEU A 41 -18.79 3.28 17.06
CA LEU A 41 -19.89 2.95 16.14
C LEU A 41 -19.84 1.57 15.49
N PHE A 42 -18.68 0.91 15.45
CA PHE A 42 -18.43 -0.21 14.54
C PHE A 42 -17.49 -1.24 15.14
N GLU A 43 -17.65 -2.49 14.70
CA GLU A 43 -16.76 -3.59 15.06
C GLU A 43 -15.34 -3.40 14.52
N PRO A 44 -14.29 -3.94 15.19
CA PRO A 44 -12.89 -3.76 14.80
C PRO A 44 -12.58 -4.16 13.36
N GLN A 45 -13.18 -5.24 12.86
CA GLN A 45 -12.96 -5.70 11.48
C GLN A 45 -13.50 -4.70 10.44
N LEU A 46 -14.64 -4.07 10.73
CA LEU A 46 -15.22 -3.07 9.85
C LEU A 46 -14.41 -1.77 9.88
N ILE A 47 -13.80 -1.42 11.02
CA ILE A 47 -12.89 -0.28 11.13
C ILE A 47 -11.62 -0.48 10.31
N ALA A 48 -10.97 -1.65 10.43
CA ALA A 48 -9.82 -1.96 9.60
C ALA A 48 -10.16 -1.87 8.09
N ALA A 49 -11.39 -2.24 7.74
CA ALA A 49 -11.88 -2.11 6.37
C ALA A 49 -12.10 -0.67 5.92
N LEU A 50 -12.71 0.13 6.77
CA LEU A 50 -12.93 1.54 6.51
C LEU A 50 -11.61 2.31 6.43
N ASP A 51 -10.63 1.97 7.27
CA ASP A 51 -9.26 2.52 7.24
C ASP A 51 -8.57 2.23 5.92
N ALA A 52 -8.58 0.97 5.48
CA ALA A 52 -7.99 0.58 4.20
C ALA A 52 -8.65 1.31 3.03
N ALA A 53 -9.99 1.41 3.02
CA ALA A 53 -10.71 2.14 1.99
C ALA A 53 -10.47 3.65 2.03
N ALA A 54 -10.30 4.24 3.22
CA ALA A 54 -9.92 5.65 3.37
C ALA A 54 -8.53 5.92 2.78
N LEU A 55 -7.57 5.04 3.05
CA LEU A 55 -6.23 5.10 2.48
C LEU A 55 -6.24 4.94 0.95
N GLN A 56 -7.00 3.98 0.41
CA GLN A 56 -7.18 3.83 -1.04
C GLN A 56 -7.75 5.09 -1.68
N ALA A 57 -8.80 5.68 -1.09
CA ALA A 57 -9.41 6.90 -1.61
C ALA A 57 -8.46 8.09 -1.56
N ARG A 58 -7.73 8.27 -0.44
CA ARG A 58 -6.69 9.29 -0.30
C ARG A 58 -5.63 9.14 -1.38
N ASN A 59 -5.14 7.92 -1.57
CA ASN A 59 -4.03 7.68 -2.49
C ASN A 59 -4.47 7.77 -3.96
N ALA A 60 -5.69 7.34 -4.28
CA ALA A 60 -6.29 7.58 -5.58
C ALA A 60 -6.42 9.08 -5.88
N ALA A 61 -6.83 9.89 -4.89
CA ALA A 61 -6.87 11.34 -5.05
C ALA A 61 -5.47 11.93 -5.30
N LEU A 62 -4.44 11.51 -4.55
CA LEU A 62 -3.05 11.96 -4.76
C LEU A 62 -2.55 11.63 -6.17
N ARG A 63 -2.80 10.41 -6.65
CA ARG A 63 -2.45 9.98 -8.02
C ARG A 63 -3.24 10.76 -9.08
N ALA A 64 -4.50 11.10 -8.81
CA ALA A 64 -5.31 11.98 -9.67
C ALA A 64 -4.89 13.47 -9.61
N GLY A 65 -3.78 13.79 -8.96
CA GLY A 65 -3.22 15.15 -8.86
C GLY A 65 -3.74 15.97 -7.67
N THR A 66 -4.52 15.37 -6.77
CA THR A 66 -4.78 15.82 -5.40
C THR A 66 -3.66 16.59 -4.69
N PRO A 67 -3.63 17.92 -4.42
CA PRO A 67 -2.67 18.42 -3.44
C PRO A 67 -2.84 17.71 -2.11
N ALA A 68 -1.73 17.26 -1.53
CA ALA A 68 -1.74 16.65 -0.21
C ALA A 68 -2.29 17.61 0.87
N ALA A 69 -2.13 18.92 0.67
CA ALA A 69 -2.69 19.95 1.53
C ALA A 69 -4.23 19.93 1.52
N ASP A 70 -4.86 19.77 0.35
CA ASP A 70 -6.33 19.73 0.22
C ASP A 70 -6.90 18.49 0.91
N LEU A 71 -6.24 17.34 0.78
CA LEU A 71 -6.64 16.12 1.46
C LEU A 71 -6.44 16.23 2.98
N SER A 72 -5.34 16.87 3.42
CA SER A 72 -5.12 17.14 4.84
C SER A 72 -6.20 18.06 5.41
N ALA A 73 -6.59 19.10 4.65
CA ALA A 73 -7.68 19.99 5.01
C ALA A 73 -9.04 19.26 5.01
N ALA A 74 -9.31 18.37 4.05
CA ALA A 74 -10.51 17.55 4.03
C ALA A 74 -10.60 16.64 5.27
N ALA A 75 -9.52 15.95 5.63
CA ALA A 75 -9.46 15.12 6.83
C ALA A 75 -9.65 15.96 8.12
N ALA A 76 -9.08 17.16 8.19
CA ALA A 76 -9.27 18.07 9.32
C ALA A 76 -10.74 18.51 9.45
N ARG A 77 -11.38 18.88 8.33
CA ARG A 77 -12.81 19.22 8.29
C ARG A 77 -13.68 18.03 8.72
N ALA A 78 -13.37 16.83 8.25
CA ALA A 78 -14.09 15.61 8.60
C ALA A 78 -14.04 15.34 10.11
N ARG A 79 -12.84 15.40 10.72
CA ARG A 79 -12.67 15.26 12.18
C ARG A 79 -13.40 16.35 12.96
N SER A 80 -13.31 17.60 12.50
CA SER A 80 -14.00 18.74 13.11
C SER A 80 -15.53 18.61 13.04
N ARG A 81 -16.06 18.05 11.95
CA ARG A 81 -17.49 17.75 11.83
C ARG A 81 -17.88 16.61 12.77
N ALA A 82 -17.12 15.51 12.80
CA ALA A 82 -17.37 14.38 13.69
C ALA A 82 -17.36 14.77 15.18
N SER A 83 -16.45 15.64 15.60
CA SER A 83 -16.41 16.09 16.99
C SER A 83 -17.67 16.88 17.41
N ARG A 84 -18.30 17.60 16.46
CA ARG A 84 -19.54 18.35 16.68
C ARG A 84 -20.83 17.54 16.46
N THR A 85 -20.77 16.41 15.77
CA THR A 85 -21.95 15.54 15.58
C THR A 85 -22.23 14.77 16.87
N SER A 86 -23.48 14.76 17.31
CA SER A 86 -23.87 13.97 18.49
C SER A 86 -23.85 12.47 18.19
N CYS A 87 -23.58 11.63 19.19
CA CYS A 87 -23.56 10.19 19.00
C CYS A 87 -24.97 9.59 18.80
N ASP A 88 -26.01 10.30 19.23
CA ASP A 88 -27.44 9.96 19.04
C ASP A 88 -28.07 10.64 17.81
N ASP A 89 -27.26 11.30 16.96
CA ASP A 89 -27.72 11.95 15.75
C ASP A 89 -28.36 10.92 14.78
N SER A 90 -29.60 11.20 14.36
CA SER A 90 -30.37 10.26 13.52
C SER A 90 -29.77 10.07 12.12
N ASP A 91 -29.11 11.08 11.57
CA ASP A 91 -28.45 10.98 10.27
C ASP A 91 -27.14 10.22 10.38
N LEU A 92 -26.39 10.41 11.48
CA LEU A 92 -25.22 9.57 11.78
C LEU A 92 -25.61 8.08 11.86
N SER A 93 -26.72 7.77 12.54
CA SER A 93 -27.25 6.40 12.63
C SER A 93 -27.60 5.83 11.24
N ARG A 94 -28.21 6.62 10.35
CA ARG A 94 -28.50 6.20 8.97
C ARG A 94 -27.23 5.98 8.15
N VAL A 95 -26.22 6.84 8.29
CA VAL A 95 -24.94 6.67 7.60
C VAL A 95 -24.22 5.43 8.10
N ARG A 96 -24.23 5.17 9.42
CA ARG A 96 -23.68 3.95 10.03
C ARG A 96 -24.24 2.69 9.37
N THR A 97 -25.56 2.54 9.29
CA THR A 97 -26.19 1.37 8.66
C THR A 97 -25.79 1.21 7.19
N ARG A 98 -25.65 2.31 6.44
CA ARG A 98 -25.19 2.25 5.04
C ARG A 98 -23.73 1.81 4.93
N VAL A 99 -22.87 2.25 5.84
CA VAL A 99 -21.46 1.82 5.90
C VAL A 99 -21.38 0.33 6.24
N GLU A 100 -22.13 -0.14 7.24
CA GLU A 100 -22.21 -1.57 7.60
C GLU A 100 -22.62 -2.44 6.39
N ALA A 101 -23.68 -2.03 5.70
CA ALA A 101 -24.15 -2.74 4.51
C ALA A 101 -23.11 -2.74 3.38
N GLY A 102 -22.55 -1.57 3.06
CA GLY A 102 -21.61 -1.38 1.96
C GLY A 102 -20.26 -2.08 2.16
N PHE A 103 -19.79 -2.20 3.41
CA PHE A 103 -18.53 -2.85 3.73
C PHE A 103 -18.64 -4.33 4.05
N SER A 104 -19.84 -4.88 4.18
CA SER A 104 -20.04 -6.31 4.47
C SER A 104 -19.38 -7.24 3.44
N GLY A 105 -19.41 -6.89 2.15
CA GLY A 105 -18.73 -7.66 1.10
C GLY A 105 -17.21 -7.47 1.14
N TRP A 106 -16.77 -6.25 1.39
CA TRP A 106 -15.36 -5.89 1.46
C TRP A 106 -14.68 -6.57 2.66
N SER A 107 -15.36 -6.67 3.81
CA SER A 107 -14.85 -7.33 5.01
C SER A 107 -14.57 -8.83 4.81
N ARG A 108 -15.25 -9.47 3.83
CA ARG A 108 -15.08 -10.87 3.45
C ARG A 108 -14.08 -11.11 2.32
N ALA A 109 -13.46 -10.08 1.76
CA ALA A 109 -12.51 -10.25 0.65
C ALA A 109 -11.20 -10.91 1.13
N ALA A 110 -10.92 -12.16 0.75
CA ALA A 110 -9.69 -12.85 1.16
C ALA A 110 -8.43 -12.29 0.49
N ARG A 111 -8.57 -11.82 -0.76
CA ARG A 111 -7.48 -11.26 -1.56
C ARG A 111 -7.90 -9.94 -2.17
N MET A 112 -6.93 -9.03 -2.32
CA MET A 112 -7.18 -7.72 -2.91
C MET A 112 -5.94 -7.16 -3.60
N SER A 113 -6.15 -6.39 -4.66
CA SER A 113 -5.10 -5.63 -5.33
C SER A 113 -5.16 -4.17 -4.90
N PHE A 114 -3.99 -3.60 -4.61
CA PHE A 114 -3.79 -2.26 -4.09
C PHE A 114 -2.92 -1.50 -5.10
N PRO A 115 -3.47 -0.52 -5.82
CA PRO A 115 -2.78 0.13 -6.94
C PRO A 115 -1.43 0.77 -6.58
N GLY A 116 -0.47 0.62 -7.51
CA GLY A 116 0.68 1.52 -7.69
C GLY A 116 0.52 2.28 -9.02
N ASP A 117 1.57 2.96 -9.45
CA ASP A 117 1.62 3.62 -10.77
C ASP A 117 1.94 2.59 -11.86
N ARG A 118 3.01 1.80 -11.67
CA ARG A 118 3.44 0.71 -12.55
C ARG A 118 3.13 -0.68 -12.00
N SER A 119 3.17 -0.86 -10.67
CA SER A 119 3.04 -2.17 -10.04
C SER A 119 2.06 -2.16 -8.87
N ALA A 120 1.07 -3.04 -8.90
CA ALA A 120 0.13 -3.19 -7.78
C ALA A 120 0.71 -4.06 -6.66
N TRP A 121 0.34 -3.72 -5.43
CA TRP A 121 0.50 -4.57 -4.26
C TRP A 121 -0.62 -5.61 -4.21
N ARG A 122 -0.30 -6.87 -3.92
CA ARG A 122 -1.29 -7.95 -3.79
C ARG A 122 -1.38 -8.38 -2.34
N GLY A 123 -2.55 -8.23 -1.73
CA GLY A 123 -2.88 -8.65 -0.38
C GLY A 123 -3.55 -10.02 -0.34
N ASP A 124 -3.20 -10.83 0.65
CA ASP A 124 -3.78 -12.15 0.94
C ASP A 124 -3.96 -12.30 2.46
N ARG A 125 -5.19 -12.62 2.88
CA ARG A 125 -5.60 -12.79 4.29
C ARG A 125 -5.80 -14.24 4.71
N TYR A 126 -5.48 -15.22 3.88
CA TYR A 126 -5.53 -16.60 4.33
C TYR A 126 -4.50 -16.86 5.43
N GLU A 127 -4.83 -17.81 6.30
CA GLU A 127 -3.87 -18.39 7.24
C GLU A 127 -3.33 -19.71 6.69
N SER A 128 -2.05 -19.96 6.92
CA SER A 128 -1.35 -21.16 6.45
C SER A 128 -0.29 -21.60 7.45
N LYS A 129 -0.06 -22.92 7.52
CA LYS A 129 1.04 -23.48 8.32
C LYS A 129 2.43 -23.08 7.79
N ALA A 130 2.55 -22.93 6.48
CA ALA A 130 3.77 -22.45 5.82
C ALA A 130 3.76 -20.93 5.72
N ILE A 131 4.95 -20.33 5.72
CA ILE A 131 5.14 -18.92 5.41
C ILE A 131 4.72 -18.66 3.97
N GLY A 132 3.99 -17.58 3.72
CA GLY A 132 3.64 -17.13 2.39
C GLY A 132 3.55 -15.61 2.30
N TRP A 133 3.44 -15.08 1.08
CA TRP A 133 3.20 -13.66 0.87
C TRP A 133 1.83 -13.28 1.41
N ARG A 134 1.76 -12.26 2.29
CA ARG A 134 0.52 -11.62 2.74
C ARG A 134 0.32 -10.28 2.09
N LEU A 135 1.39 -9.55 1.78
CA LEU A 135 1.36 -8.36 0.93
C LEU A 135 2.63 -8.34 0.09
N VAL A 136 2.52 -8.26 -1.24
CA VAL A 136 3.70 -8.37 -2.12
C VAL A 136 3.61 -7.51 -3.37
N GLN A 137 4.73 -6.94 -3.76
CA GLN A 137 4.97 -6.31 -5.06
C GLN A 137 6.18 -6.99 -5.73
N ASP A 138 6.11 -7.12 -7.04
CA ASP A 138 7.19 -7.71 -7.85
C ASP A 138 8.00 -6.61 -8.55
N SER A 139 9.28 -6.89 -8.76
CA SER A 139 10.25 -6.06 -9.47
C SER A 139 11.38 -6.97 -10.02
N ALA A 140 12.44 -6.36 -10.54
CA ALA A 140 13.64 -7.05 -10.98
C ALA A 140 14.87 -6.15 -10.83
N THR A 141 16.04 -6.79 -10.83
CA THR A 141 17.33 -6.13 -11.02
C THR A 141 18.12 -6.88 -12.09
N GLY A 142 18.36 -6.21 -13.23
CA GLY A 142 18.80 -6.88 -14.45
C GLY A 142 17.86 -8.04 -14.82
N GLY A 143 18.41 -9.23 -15.07
CA GLY A 143 17.64 -10.45 -15.31
C GLY A 143 17.15 -11.19 -14.06
N SER A 144 17.38 -10.65 -12.86
CA SER A 144 17.07 -11.33 -11.60
C SER A 144 15.72 -10.83 -11.04
N PRO A 145 14.69 -11.68 -10.90
CA PRO A 145 13.42 -11.29 -10.31
C PRO A 145 13.59 -11.01 -8.80
N VAL A 146 12.92 -9.95 -8.34
CA VAL A 146 12.93 -9.53 -6.93
C VAL A 146 11.50 -9.28 -6.48
N ARG A 147 11.12 -9.84 -5.33
CA ARG A 147 9.82 -9.62 -4.70
C ARG A 147 10.04 -8.98 -3.36
N PHE A 148 9.22 -8.00 -3.00
CA PHE A 148 9.29 -7.36 -1.69
C PHE A 148 7.91 -7.22 -1.08
N GLY A 149 7.84 -7.37 0.23
CA GLY A 149 6.63 -7.11 0.99
C GLY A 149 6.61 -7.80 2.34
N LEU A 150 5.41 -8.15 2.80
CA LEU A 150 5.16 -8.80 4.07
C LEU A 150 4.90 -10.29 3.86
N ALA A 151 5.73 -11.13 4.47
CA ALA A 151 5.60 -12.58 4.46
C ALA A 151 5.30 -13.11 5.86
N GLY A 152 4.50 -14.17 5.95
CA GLY A 152 4.06 -14.72 7.22
C GLY A 152 3.13 -15.91 7.09
N THR A 153 2.78 -16.52 8.22
CA THR A 153 1.79 -17.61 8.29
C THR A 153 0.35 -17.10 8.23
N GLY A 154 0.12 -15.82 8.54
CA GLY A 154 -1.19 -15.19 8.50
C GLY A 154 -1.09 -13.68 8.37
N PRO A 155 -2.19 -12.96 8.11
CA PRO A 155 -2.15 -11.53 7.79
C PRO A 155 -1.64 -10.64 8.93
N LYS A 156 -1.75 -11.09 10.19
CA LYS A 156 -1.24 -10.34 11.36
C LYS A 156 0.16 -10.77 11.82
N ALA A 157 0.61 -11.96 11.41
CA ALA A 157 1.90 -12.52 11.79
C ALA A 157 2.87 -12.41 10.62
N THR A 158 3.34 -11.19 10.32
CA THR A 158 4.14 -10.91 9.13
C THR A 158 5.44 -10.18 9.43
N THR A 159 6.43 -10.41 8.58
CA THR A 159 7.74 -9.76 8.61
C THR A 159 8.06 -9.17 7.23
N PRO A 160 8.67 -7.96 7.16
CA PRO A 160 9.11 -7.39 5.89
C PRO A 160 10.31 -8.14 5.32
N VAL A 161 10.19 -8.60 4.07
CA VAL A 161 11.23 -9.37 3.40
C VAL A 161 11.39 -8.97 1.93
N ALA A 162 12.62 -9.05 1.41
CA ALA A 162 12.90 -9.12 -0.01
C ALA A 162 13.35 -10.54 -0.39
N VAL A 163 12.78 -11.11 -1.44
CA VAL A 163 13.20 -12.38 -2.01
C VAL A 163 13.76 -12.15 -3.39
N VAL A 164 14.96 -12.64 -3.64
CA VAL A 164 15.65 -12.48 -4.92
C VAL A 164 16.20 -13.80 -5.42
N SER A 165 16.02 -14.05 -6.71
CA SER A 165 16.62 -15.18 -7.41
C SER A 165 17.72 -14.67 -8.34
N PHE A 166 18.90 -14.35 -7.77
CA PHE A 166 20.02 -13.84 -8.56
C PHE A 166 20.49 -14.83 -9.60
N VAL A 167 20.61 -14.36 -10.84
CA VAL A 167 21.25 -15.08 -11.94
C VAL A 167 22.76 -14.87 -11.87
N GLY A 168 23.53 -15.97 -11.84
CA GLY A 168 24.99 -15.94 -11.92
C GLY A 168 25.72 -15.59 -10.62
N ARG A 169 26.96 -15.14 -10.76
CA ARG A 169 27.88 -14.67 -9.71
C ARG A 169 28.42 -13.28 -10.11
N PRO A 170 28.86 -12.43 -9.15
CA PRO A 170 28.92 -12.66 -7.70
C PRO A 170 27.54 -12.63 -7.02
N ARG A 171 27.47 -13.03 -5.75
CA ARG A 171 26.26 -12.97 -4.92
C ARG A 171 26.41 -11.81 -3.92
N PRO A 172 25.34 -11.07 -3.61
CA PRO A 172 25.44 -9.96 -2.68
C PRO A 172 25.71 -10.46 -1.27
N TYR A 173 26.44 -9.67 -0.49
CA TYR A 173 26.72 -9.97 0.92
C TYR A 173 25.78 -9.22 1.88
N SER A 174 25.07 -8.21 1.38
CA SER A 174 24.13 -7.40 2.15
C SER A 174 23.03 -6.84 1.26
N ALA A 175 21.91 -6.49 1.87
CA ALA A 175 20.82 -5.76 1.22
C ALA A 175 20.36 -4.61 2.12
N ARG A 176 19.91 -3.51 1.51
CA ARG A 176 19.29 -2.39 2.21
C ARG A 176 18.06 -1.86 1.48
N LEU A 177 17.02 -1.56 2.23
CA LEU A 177 15.85 -0.83 1.77
C LEU A 177 16.16 0.67 1.84
N VAL A 178 16.05 1.36 0.71
CA VAL A 178 16.38 2.78 0.60
C VAL A 178 15.19 3.56 0.09
N MET A 179 14.86 4.65 0.79
CA MET A 179 13.73 5.52 0.48
C MET A 179 14.02 6.96 0.88
N ARG A 180 13.12 7.89 0.58
CA ARG A 180 13.19 9.27 1.07
C ARG A 180 13.15 9.30 2.60
N ASP A 181 14.04 10.08 3.20
CA ASP A 181 13.93 10.47 4.60
C ASP A 181 12.92 11.63 4.72
N ARG A 182 11.80 11.39 5.39
CA ARG A 182 10.73 12.39 5.55
C ARG A 182 11.10 13.52 6.51
N ASP A 183 12.03 13.27 7.42
CA ASP A 183 12.46 14.25 8.41
C ASP A 183 13.46 15.22 7.79
N GLN A 184 14.31 14.73 6.88
CA GLN A 184 15.28 15.54 6.13
C GLN A 184 14.69 16.18 4.86
N ALA A 185 13.74 15.50 4.21
CA ALA A 185 13.03 16.00 3.03
C ALA A 185 11.52 15.87 3.23
N PRO A 186 10.84 16.82 3.91
CA PRO A 186 9.42 16.71 4.22
C PRO A 186 8.49 16.70 2.99
N ARG A 187 8.93 17.33 1.90
CA ARG A 187 8.17 17.36 0.64
C ARG A 187 8.30 16.03 -0.09
N VAL A 188 7.21 15.65 -0.76
CA VAL A 188 7.18 14.49 -1.65
C VAL A 188 8.25 14.60 -2.74
N TRP A 189 8.91 13.49 -3.07
CA TRP A 189 9.92 13.43 -4.11
C TRP A 189 9.44 12.64 -5.33
N LEU A 190 9.02 13.35 -6.38
CA LEU A 190 8.48 12.74 -7.61
C LEU A 190 9.41 12.84 -8.82
N THR A 191 10.58 13.47 -8.67
CA THR A 191 11.52 13.74 -9.76
C THR A 191 12.65 12.71 -9.82
N GLY A 192 13.41 12.70 -10.92
CA GLY A 192 14.68 11.95 -11.01
C GLY A 192 14.53 10.43 -10.84
N GLY A 193 13.45 9.84 -11.37
CA GLY A 193 13.20 8.41 -11.29
C GLY A 193 12.65 7.92 -9.94
N GLY A 194 12.44 8.81 -8.95
CA GLY A 194 11.72 8.48 -7.71
C GLY A 194 12.58 8.17 -6.50
N LEU A 195 13.88 8.43 -6.54
CA LEU A 195 14.73 8.50 -5.34
C LEU A 195 15.35 9.90 -5.22
N PRO A 196 15.39 10.50 -4.01
CA PRO A 196 16.04 11.80 -3.81
C PRO A 196 17.57 11.67 -3.78
N PRO A 197 18.36 12.76 -3.69
CA PRO A 197 19.80 12.69 -3.47
C PRO A 197 20.15 11.91 -2.21
N GLU A 198 21.34 11.30 -2.18
CA GLU A 198 21.76 10.41 -1.08
C GLU A 198 21.70 11.07 0.30
N SER A 199 22.02 12.36 0.40
CA SER A 199 22.01 13.15 1.64
C SER A 199 20.65 13.26 2.33
N VAL A 200 19.56 12.92 1.65
CA VAL A 200 18.18 12.95 2.18
C VAL A 200 17.47 11.61 1.99
N ARG A 201 18.24 10.53 1.86
CA ARG A 201 17.74 9.15 1.86
C ARG A 201 17.85 8.56 3.26
N ARG A 202 16.90 7.70 3.60
CA ARG A 202 16.98 6.80 4.74
C ARG A 202 17.21 5.38 4.25
N SER A 203 18.09 4.65 4.93
CA SER A 203 18.45 3.27 4.60
C SER A 203 18.20 2.35 5.79
N PHE A 204 17.57 1.21 5.53
CA PHE A 204 17.37 0.13 6.51
C PHE A 204 18.07 -1.13 6.00
N PHE A 205 19.11 -1.57 6.68
CA PHE A 205 19.81 -2.81 6.33
C PHE A 205 18.94 -4.03 6.67
N ALA A 206 19.05 -5.07 5.86
CA ALA A 206 18.50 -6.36 6.20
C ALA A 206 19.21 -6.92 7.44
N ALA A 207 18.43 -7.35 8.43
CA ALA A 207 18.93 -7.91 9.67
C ALA A 207 19.42 -9.37 9.51
N ALA A 208 18.91 -10.08 8.50
CA ALA A 208 19.28 -11.46 8.22
C ALA A 208 19.14 -11.78 6.73
N ALA A 209 19.90 -12.79 6.29
CA ALA A 209 19.84 -13.37 4.96
C ALA A 209 19.84 -14.90 5.06
N GLN A 210 18.97 -15.57 4.32
CA GLN A 210 18.86 -17.03 4.32
C GLN A 210 18.34 -17.56 2.98
N ALA A 211 18.41 -18.86 2.76
CA ALA A 211 17.75 -19.49 1.62
C ALA A 211 16.23 -19.20 1.66
N ALA A 212 15.66 -18.88 0.51
CA ALA A 212 14.25 -18.54 0.42
C ALA A 212 13.35 -19.77 0.55
N GLU A 213 12.27 -19.62 1.31
CA GLU A 213 11.18 -20.59 1.36
C GLU A 213 10.59 -20.78 -0.05
N PRO A 214 10.33 -22.03 -0.49
CA PRO A 214 9.80 -22.29 -1.84
C PRO A 214 8.51 -21.52 -2.15
N SER A 215 7.66 -21.32 -1.15
CA SER A 215 6.39 -20.57 -1.27
C SER A 215 6.57 -19.07 -1.52
N LEU A 216 7.75 -18.52 -1.26
CA LEU A 216 8.05 -17.11 -1.48
C LEU A 216 8.75 -16.83 -2.81
N LEU A 217 9.25 -17.88 -3.48
CA LEU A 217 9.98 -17.73 -4.73
C LEU A 217 9.11 -17.11 -5.84
N PRO A 218 9.73 -16.36 -6.77
CA PRO A 218 9.09 -16.01 -8.03
C PRO A 218 8.67 -17.25 -8.82
N GLU A 219 7.66 -17.10 -9.69
CA GLU A 219 7.22 -18.19 -10.57
C GLU A 219 8.40 -18.69 -11.42
N GLY A 220 8.55 -20.01 -11.50
CA GLY A 220 9.63 -20.67 -12.25
C GLY A 220 11.01 -20.65 -11.57
N ALA A 221 11.20 -19.91 -10.48
CA ALA A 221 12.45 -19.92 -9.74
C ALA A 221 12.59 -21.18 -8.87
N ARG A 222 13.75 -21.83 -8.93
CA ARG A 222 14.08 -23.02 -8.13
C ARG A 222 14.82 -22.71 -6.83
N GLN A 223 15.43 -21.52 -6.75
CA GLN A 223 16.23 -21.08 -5.61
C GLN A 223 16.18 -19.55 -5.48
N GLY A 224 16.46 -19.05 -4.29
CA GLY A 224 16.51 -17.62 -3.99
C GLY A 224 17.04 -17.35 -2.59
N GLU A 225 17.26 -16.09 -2.29
CA GLU A 225 17.67 -15.59 -0.98
C GLU A 225 16.56 -14.69 -0.42
N THR A 226 16.20 -14.91 0.84
CA THR A 226 15.32 -14.03 1.61
C THR A 226 16.18 -13.11 2.46
N TRP A 227 15.91 -11.82 2.36
CA TRP A 227 16.52 -10.74 3.15
C TRP A 227 15.45 -10.13 4.05
N THR A 228 15.64 -10.24 5.37
CA THR A 228 14.65 -9.82 6.36
C THR A 228 14.93 -8.41 6.85
N PHE A 229 13.95 -7.51 6.82
CA PHE A 229 14.06 -6.13 7.28
C PHE A 229 13.29 -5.91 8.59
N SER A 230 13.61 -4.82 9.29
CA SER A 230 12.92 -4.45 10.52
C SER A 230 11.48 -3.99 10.26
N THR A 231 10.62 -4.10 11.27
CA THR A 231 9.26 -3.54 11.25
C THR A 231 9.28 -2.03 11.02
N GLU A 232 10.26 -1.32 11.59
CA GLU A 232 10.47 0.12 11.38
C GLU A 232 10.63 0.46 9.89
N ALA A 233 11.31 -0.40 9.12
CA ALA A 233 11.49 -0.20 7.68
C ALA A 233 10.13 -0.22 6.93
N ALA A 234 9.22 -1.13 7.31
CA ALA A 234 7.86 -1.17 6.76
C ALA A 234 6.97 -0.02 7.28
N GLU A 235 7.16 0.43 8.51
CA GLU A 235 6.47 1.61 9.03
C GLU A 235 6.89 2.88 8.29
N ALA A 236 8.18 3.07 8.06
CA ALA A 236 8.71 4.17 7.26
C ALA A 236 8.16 4.15 5.82
N LEU A 237 8.11 2.97 5.19
CA LEU A 237 7.51 2.79 3.86
C LEU A 237 6.03 3.19 3.83
N ALA A 238 5.25 2.77 4.83
CA ALA A 238 3.83 3.09 4.91
C ALA A 238 3.53 4.61 5.05
N GLN A 239 4.54 5.41 5.38
CA GLN A 239 4.42 6.86 5.50
C GLN A 239 4.79 7.64 4.23
N LEU A 240 5.31 6.98 3.20
CA LEU A 240 5.60 7.62 1.92
C LEU A 240 4.31 8.05 1.21
N ASP A 241 4.41 9.06 0.35
CA ASP A 241 3.33 9.36 -0.59
C ASP A 241 3.22 8.19 -1.60
N PRO A 242 2.01 7.75 -1.96
CA PRO A 242 1.79 6.59 -2.84
C PRO A 242 2.43 6.73 -4.23
N ARG A 243 2.78 7.96 -4.65
CA ARG A 243 3.44 8.23 -5.94
C ARG A 243 4.96 8.08 -5.86
N GLU A 244 5.51 7.88 -4.67
CA GLU A 244 6.95 7.75 -4.48
C GLU A 244 7.42 6.32 -4.75
N SER A 245 8.70 6.22 -5.10
CA SER A 245 9.40 4.95 -5.24
C SER A 245 10.34 4.72 -4.07
N PHE A 246 10.71 3.47 -3.88
CA PHE A 246 11.81 3.05 -3.02
C PHE A 246 12.61 1.96 -3.75
N VAL A 247 13.78 1.62 -3.24
CA VAL A 247 14.61 0.56 -3.82
C VAL A 247 15.07 -0.42 -2.76
N ILE A 248 15.26 -1.66 -3.20
CA ILE A 248 16.13 -2.61 -2.51
C ILE A 248 17.47 -2.57 -3.23
N GLN A 249 18.52 -2.21 -2.51
CA GLN A 249 19.89 -2.24 -2.99
C GLN A 249 20.57 -3.50 -2.46
N PHE A 250 21.17 -4.27 -3.35
CA PHE A 250 22.01 -5.42 -3.03
C PHE A 250 23.47 -5.04 -3.21
N LEU A 251 24.28 -5.24 -2.17
CA LEU A 251 25.67 -4.82 -2.11
C LEU A 251 26.61 -6.00 -2.39
N PHE A 252 27.59 -5.77 -3.26
CA PHE A 252 28.58 -6.78 -3.67
C PHE A 252 29.98 -6.41 -3.18
N ARG A 253 30.89 -7.39 -3.16
CA ARG A 253 32.25 -7.22 -2.64
C ARG A 253 33.16 -6.37 -3.51
N ASP A 254 32.76 -6.14 -4.76
CA ASP A 254 33.45 -5.27 -5.73
C ASP A 254 32.91 -3.83 -5.71
N ASP A 255 32.21 -3.46 -4.63
CA ASP A 255 31.53 -2.18 -4.42
C ASP A 255 30.41 -1.87 -5.43
N SER A 256 30.06 -2.83 -6.30
CA SER A 256 28.89 -2.69 -7.16
C SER A 256 27.58 -2.82 -6.37
N VAL A 257 26.53 -2.18 -6.88
CA VAL A 257 25.19 -2.19 -6.29
C VAL A 257 24.17 -2.56 -7.35
N ALA A 258 23.38 -3.60 -7.09
CA ALA A 258 22.22 -3.93 -7.91
C ALA A 258 20.96 -3.33 -7.25
N GLU A 259 20.17 -2.58 -8.02
CA GLU A 259 18.94 -1.97 -7.53
C GLU A 259 17.71 -2.69 -8.09
N ALA A 260 16.76 -3.02 -7.21
CA ALA A 260 15.40 -3.37 -7.59
C ALA A 260 14.44 -2.27 -7.13
N ARG A 261 13.68 -1.70 -8.07
CA ARG A 261 12.82 -0.53 -7.83
C ARG A 261 11.37 -0.93 -7.58
N PHE A 262 10.78 -0.33 -6.57
CA PHE A 262 9.41 -0.58 -6.13
C PHE A 262 8.68 0.75 -5.94
N GLU A 263 7.36 0.67 -5.82
CA GLU A 263 6.48 1.81 -5.61
C GLU A 263 5.83 1.71 -4.24
N ALA A 264 5.80 2.83 -3.51
CA ALA A 264 5.07 2.90 -2.26
C ALA A 264 3.60 2.53 -2.49
N GLY A 265 2.97 3.12 -3.53
CA GLY A 265 1.62 2.79 -3.96
C GLY A 265 0.64 2.74 -2.78
N ASP A 266 -0.26 1.78 -2.82
CA ASP A 266 -1.23 1.53 -1.75
C ASP A 266 -0.72 0.53 -0.69
N PHE A 267 0.59 0.47 -0.43
CA PHE A 267 1.17 -0.39 0.61
C PHE A 267 0.51 -0.21 1.98
N ALA A 268 0.29 1.05 2.39
CA ALA A 268 -0.37 1.36 3.67
C ALA A 268 -1.82 0.84 3.71
N ALA A 269 -2.56 0.96 2.61
CA ALA A 269 -3.91 0.41 2.50
C ALA A 269 -3.91 -1.12 2.52
N GLY A 270 -2.92 -1.75 1.86
CA GLY A 270 -2.70 -3.19 1.91
C GLY A 270 -2.42 -3.68 3.33
N ARG A 271 -1.63 -2.94 4.12
CA ARG A 271 -1.40 -3.24 5.54
C ARG A 271 -2.68 -3.14 6.37
N ALA A 272 -3.49 -2.10 6.14
CA ALA A 272 -4.78 -1.95 6.82
C ALA A 272 -5.75 -3.09 6.46
N PHE A 273 -5.74 -3.56 5.21
CA PHE A 273 -6.48 -4.75 4.80
C PHE A 273 -6.02 -6.00 5.57
N LEU A 274 -4.71 -6.23 5.72
CA LEU A 274 -4.23 -7.35 6.55
C LEU A 274 -4.67 -7.24 8.02
N ALA A 275 -4.77 -6.03 8.57
CA ALA A 275 -5.18 -5.80 9.96
C ALA A 275 -6.61 -6.28 10.27
N MET A 276 -7.45 -6.47 9.25
CA MET A 276 -8.79 -7.06 9.40
C MET A 276 -8.78 -8.51 9.90
N GLY A 277 -7.63 -9.18 9.86
CA GLY A 277 -7.48 -10.56 10.28
C GLY A 277 -7.73 -11.57 9.18
N ALA A 278 -7.56 -12.83 9.57
CA ALA A 278 -7.65 -13.97 8.68
C ALA A 278 -9.09 -14.26 8.23
N ILE A 279 -9.21 -14.96 7.10
CA ILE A 279 -10.43 -15.61 6.62
C ILE A 279 -10.24 -17.12 6.67
#